data_AF-A0A482RL52-F1
#
_entry.id   AF-A0A482RL52-F1
#
_cell.length_a   1.000
_cell.length_b   1.000
_cell.length_c   1.000
_cell.angle_alpha   90.00
_cell.angle_beta   90.00
_cell.angle_gamma   90.00
#
_symmetry.space_group_name_H-M   'P 1'
#
loop_
_entity.id
_entity.type
_entity.pdbx_description
1 polymer ?
#
loop_
_entity_poly.entity_id
_entity_poly.type
_entity_poly.pdbx_seq_one_letter_code
_entity_poly.pdbx_strand_id
1 'polypeptide(L)' 'CARAGADIKAICTEAGMLALRERRMKVTMDDFRKAKEKALYRKKGNEPVGMYL' A
#
# COMPACT_ATOMS: atom_id res chain seq x y z
N CYS A 1 9.74 -14.17 11.16
CA CYS A 1 8.66 -14.15 10.13
C CYS A 1 7.73 -12.89 10.19
N ALA A 2 8.05 -11.83 10.93
CA ALA A 2 7.13 -10.71 11.20
C ALA A 2 6.89 -9.74 10.01
N ARG A 3 7.64 -9.89 8.90
CA ARG A 3 7.65 -8.92 7.81
C ARG A 3 6.32 -8.90 7.04
N ALA A 4 5.71 -10.06 6.80
CA ALA A 4 4.46 -10.17 6.04
C ALA A 4 3.24 -9.57 6.78
N GLY A 5 3.19 -9.66 8.11
CA GLY A 5 2.10 -9.07 8.90
C GLY A 5 2.17 -7.53 8.98
N ALA A 6 3.38 -6.98 8.99
CA ALA A 6 3.59 -5.54 8.99
C ALA A 6 3.16 -4.87 7.68
N ASP A 7 3.32 -5.56 6.54
CA ASP A 7 2.88 -5.08 5.22
C ASP A 7 1.38 -4.91 5.12
N ILE A 8 0.64 -5.94 5.54
CA ILE A 8 -0.82 -5.95 5.46
C ILE A 8 -1.39 -4.80 6.31
N LYS A 9 -0.82 -4.58 7.51
CA LYS A 9 -1.21 -3.48 8.39
C LYS A 9 -0.92 -2.11 7.76
N ALA A 10 0.23 -1.95 7.09
CA ALA A 10 0.58 -0.71 6.41
C ALA A 10 -0.39 -0.39 5.27
N ILE A 11 -0.73 -1.39 4.45
CA ILE A 11 -1.66 -1.25 3.32
C ILE A 11 -3.08 -0.86 3.82
N CYS A 12 -3.59 -1.53 4.85
CA CYS A 12 -4.92 -1.21 5.40
C CYS A 12 -4.99 0.20 6.01
N THR A 13 -3.90 0.63 6.67
CA THR A 13 -3.82 1.99 7.23
C THR A 13 -3.82 3.06 6.14
N GLU A 14 -3.04 2.84 5.07
CA GLU A 14 -2.96 3.75 3.92
C GLU A 14 -4.29 3.80 3.14
N ALA A 15 -4.96 2.66 2.94
CA ALA A 15 -6.25 2.60 2.26
C ALA A 15 -7.34 3.34 3.07
N GLY A 16 -7.34 3.21 4.40
CA GLY A 16 -8.24 3.95 5.28
C GLY A 16 -8.00 5.45 5.25
N MET A 17 -6.72 5.88 5.27
CA MET A 17 -6.34 7.30 5.15
C MET A 17 -6.78 7.90 3.81
N LEU A 18 -6.66 7.16 2.70
CA LEU A 18 -7.11 7.60 1.38
C LEU A 18 -8.62 7.80 1.31
N ALA A 19 -9.38 6.84 1.84
CA ALA A 19 -10.85 6.93 1.89
C ALA A 19 -11.33 8.12 2.75
N LEU A 20 -10.71 8.34 3.92
CA LEU A 20 -11.02 9.48 4.78
C LEU A 20 -10.72 10.83 4.11
N ARG A 21 -9.68 10.88 3.27
CA ARG A 21 -9.29 12.10 2.55
C ARG A 21 -10.35 12.54 1.53
N GLU A 22 -11.07 11.59 0.93
CA GLU A 22 -12.22 11.85 0.06
C GLU A 22 -13.55 11.98 0.81
N ARG A 23 -13.53 12.07 2.16
CA ARG A 23 -14.73 12.03 3.03
C ARG A 23 -15.61 10.81 2.78
N ARG A 24 -15.02 9.67 2.38
CA ARG A 24 -15.73 8.40 2.18
C ARG A 24 -15.55 7.51 3.40
N MET A 25 -16.66 6.97 3.90
CA MET A 25 -16.66 6.00 5.02
C MET A 25 -16.47 4.54 4.56
N LYS A 26 -16.48 4.28 3.26
CA LYS A 26 -16.26 2.95 2.67
C LYS A 26 -14.99 2.96 1.85
N VAL A 27 -14.12 1.99 2.11
CA VAL A 27 -12.90 1.77 1.33
C VAL A 27 -13.28 1.01 0.06
N THR A 28 -12.83 1.50 -1.09
CA THR A 28 -13.05 0.84 -2.37
C THR A 28 -11.81 0.07 -2.82
N MET A 29 -11.96 -0.84 -3.79
CA MET A 29 -10.81 -1.58 -4.34
C MET A 29 -9.77 -0.67 -5.01
N ASP A 30 -10.18 0.53 -5.45
CA ASP A 30 -9.27 1.52 -6.03
C ASP A 30 -8.33 2.12 -4.97
N ASP A 31 -8.85 2.37 -3.76
CA ASP A 31 -8.07 2.83 -2.61
C ASP A 31 -7.01 1.81 -2.20
N PHE A 32 -7.35 0.52 -2.24
CA PHE A 32 -6.40 -0.57 -1.96
C PHE A 32 -5.30 -0.69 -3.03
N ARG A 33 -5.62 -0.47 -4.32
CA ARG A 33 -4.62 -0.45 -5.40
C ARG A 33 -3.62 0.70 -5.20
N LYS A 34 -4.12 1.90 -4.90
CA LYS A 34 -3.31 3.09 -4.59
C LYS A 34 -2.48 2.91 -3.31
N ALA A 35 -3.08 2.36 -2.26
CA ALA A 35 -2.40 2.06 -1.00
C ALA A 35 -1.30 1.01 -1.17
N LYS A 36 -1.53 -0.03 -1.99
CA LYS A 36 -0.54 -1.05 -2.31
C LYS A 36 0.65 -0.44 -3.04
N GLU A 37 0.44 0.40 -4.05
CA GLU A 37 1.55 1.10 -4.71
C GLU A 37 2.37 1.95 -3.73
N LYS A 38 1.71 2.78 -2.92
CA LYS A 38 2.41 3.61 -1.91
C LYS A 38 3.18 2.78 -0.88
N ALA A 39 2.57 1.71 -0.36
CA ALA A 39 3.20 0.83 0.62
C ALA A 39 4.39 0.07 0.02
N LEU A 40 4.27 -0.38 -1.23
CA LEU A 40 5.36 -1.02 -1.97
C LEU A 40 6.50 -0.04 -2.27
N TYR A 41 6.20 1.21 -2.64
CA TYR A 41 7.23 2.24 -2.87
C TYR A 41 8.04 2.53 -1.61
N ARG A 42 7.42 2.51 -0.42
CA ARG A 42 8.13 2.66 0.87
C ARG A 42 9.09 1.50 1.16
N LYS A 43 8.88 0.33 0.54
CA LYS A 43 9.78 -0.82 0.59
C LYS A 43 10.78 -0.86 -0.57
N LYS A 44 10.43 -0.29 -1.72
CA LYS A 44 11.24 -0.20 -2.94
C LYS A 44 12.32 0.90 -2.83
N GLY A 45 12.87 1.09 -1.64
CA GLY A 45 14.14 1.80 -1.45
C GLY A 45 15.35 0.86 -1.60
N ASN A 46 15.15 -0.42 -1.88
CA ASN A 46 16.19 -1.41 -2.14
C ASN A 46 15.65 -2.46 -3.13
N GLU A 47 15.53 -2.12 -4.41
CA GLU A 47 15.73 -3.03 -5.57
C GLU A 47 15.15 -2.38 -6.86
N PRO A 48 15.98 -2.16 -7.90
CA PRO A 48 15.47 -1.80 -9.22
C PRO A 48 14.70 -3.00 -9.80
N VAL A 49 13.38 -2.88 -9.90
CA VAL A 49 12.56 -3.80 -10.70
C VAL A 49 12.85 -3.49 -12.16
N GLY A 50 13.91 -4.11 -12.68
CA GLY A 50 14.41 -3.90 -14.03
C GLY A 50 15.58 -4.81 -14.43
N MET A 51 15.76 -5.96 -13.77
CA MET A 51 16.76 -6.98 -14.16
C MET A 51 16.07 -8.33 -14.41
N TYR A 52 15.15 -8.36 -15.35
CA TYR A 52 14.78 -9.59 -16.08
C TYR A 52 14.39 -9.16 -17.49
N LEU A 53 15.42 -8.84 -18.27
CA LEU A 53 15.46 -8.86 -19.73
C LEU A 53 16.89 -9.24 -20.11
#